data_AF-A0A3D2S850-F1
#
_entry.id   AF-A0A3D2S850-F1
#
_cell.length_a   1.000
_cell.length_b   1.000
_cell.length_c   1.000
_cell.angle_alpha   90.00
_cell.angle_beta   90.00
_cell.angle_gamma   90.00
#
_symmetry.space_group_name_H-M   'P 1'
#
loop_
_entity.id
_entity.type
_entity.pdbx_description
1 polymer ?
#
loop_
_entity_poly.entity_id
_entity_poly.type
_entity_poly.pdbx_seq_one_letter_code
_entity_poly.pdbx_strand_id
1 'polypeptide(L)'
;VESVLNEEEQTSIKSLFEKVIDANAATVVLTPLSPEDNPVSVTRPEFMRRMKEMSSYNGMDFAASMPDQYNLVINTNHPVMGSVLGIADEGEKESRIKQLHDLALLSQGMLKGNDLSTFVKRSFGMLAS
;
A
#
# COMPACT_ATOMS: atom_id res chain seq x y z
N VAL A 1 11.49 0.52 -16.91
CA VAL A 1 10.21 0.67 -17.64
C VAL A 1 9.66 2.03 -17.25
N GLU A 2 9.14 2.81 -18.19
CA GLU A 2 8.49 4.09 -17.86
C GLU A 2 7.05 3.85 -17.38
N SER A 3 6.49 4.85 -16.68
CA SER A 3 5.10 4.82 -16.24
C SER A 3 4.16 5.06 -17.42
N VAL A 4 3.06 4.31 -17.50
CA VAL A 4 1.96 4.59 -18.44
C VAL A 4 1.07 5.75 -18.00
N LEU A 5 1.13 6.13 -16.72
CA LEU A 5 0.45 7.30 -16.17
C LEU A 5 1.29 8.56 -16.36
N ASN A 6 0.64 9.67 -16.70
CA ASN A 6 1.28 10.99 -16.75
C ASN A 6 1.55 11.56 -15.33
N GLU A 7 2.21 12.72 -15.24
CA GLU A 7 2.61 13.30 -13.95
C GLU A 7 1.41 13.71 -13.06
N GLU A 8 0.33 14.22 -13.66
CA GLU A 8 -0.89 14.60 -12.93
C GLU A 8 -1.60 13.36 -12.38
N GLU A 9 -1.71 12.31 -13.19
CA GLU A 9 -2.29 11.02 -12.81
C GLU A 9 -1.49 10.34 -11.69
N GLN A 10 -0.16 10.36 -11.79
CA GLN A 10 0.72 9.83 -10.74
C GLN A 10 0.55 10.59 -9.43
N THR A 11 0.49 11.92 -9.50
CA THR A 11 0.26 12.77 -8.31
C THR A 11 -1.10 12.46 -7.68
N SER A 12 -2.15 12.35 -8.50
CA SER A 12 -3.51 12.03 -8.04
C SER A 12 -3.57 10.65 -7.37
N ILE A 13 -3.02 9.61 -8.01
CA ILE A 13 -2.93 8.27 -7.42
C ILE A 13 -2.21 8.29 -6.08
N LYS A 14 -1.04 8.96 -6.01
CA LYS A 14 -0.26 9.04 -4.78
C LYS A 14 -1.07 9.66 -3.64
N SER A 15 -1.73 10.80 -3.91
CA SER A 15 -2.56 11.48 -2.93
C SER A 15 -3.78 10.64 -2.49
N LEU A 16 -4.37 9.86 -3.39
CA LEU A 16 -5.48 8.97 -3.03
C LEU A 16 -5.04 7.89 -2.04
N PHE A 17 -3.88 7.26 -2.26
CA PHE A 17 -3.33 6.29 -1.30
C PHE A 17 -2.96 6.97 0.03
N GLU A 18 -2.29 8.13 -0.01
CA GLU A 18 -1.90 8.87 1.20
C GLU A 18 -3.09 9.34 2.07
N LYS A 19 -4.25 9.59 1.47
CA LYS A 19 -5.49 9.92 2.21
C LYS A 19 -6.04 8.74 3.01
N VAL A 20 -5.89 7.52 2.49
CA VAL A 20 -6.50 6.30 3.04
C VAL A 20 -5.58 5.59 4.04
N ILE A 21 -4.27 5.85 3.96
CA ILE A 21 -3.25 5.14 4.73
C ILE A 21 -2.69 6.03 5.83
N ASP A 22 -2.44 5.44 7.00
CA ASP A 22 -1.72 6.12 8.08
C ASP A 22 -0.25 6.38 7.67
N ALA A 23 0.12 7.65 7.56
CA ALA A 23 1.48 8.08 7.23
C ALA A 23 2.52 7.63 8.26
N ASN A 24 2.11 7.29 9.49
CA ASN A 24 3.01 6.72 10.49
C ASN A 24 3.28 5.23 10.24
N ALA A 25 2.42 4.55 9.49
CA ALA A 25 2.52 3.13 9.18
C ALA A 25 3.22 2.86 7.84
N ALA A 26 3.00 3.71 6.83
CA ALA A 26 3.51 3.46 5.49
C ALA A 26 3.99 4.70 4.75
N THR A 27 4.94 4.49 3.84
CA THR A 27 5.32 5.45 2.79
C THR A 27 4.81 4.97 1.43
N VAL A 28 4.10 5.82 0.69
CA VAL A 28 3.62 5.49 -0.67
C VAL A 28 4.72 5.74 -1.68
N VAL A 29 5.07 4.69 -2.45
CA VAL A 29 6.12 4.71 -3.46
C VAL A 29 5.51 4.30 -4.80
N LEU A 30 5.59 5.18 -5.80
CA LEU A 30 5.19 4.85 -7.16
C LEU A 30 6.35 4.15 -7.86
N THR A 31 6.08 3.04 -8.54
CA THR A 31 7.11 2.34 -9.31
C THR A 31 6.50 1.75 -10.59
N PRO A 32 7.08 2.04 -11.76
CA PRO A 32 6.65 1.40 -13.00
C PRO A 32 7.20 -0.05 -13.05
N LEU A 33 6.31 -1.03 -12.94
CA LEU A 33 6.63 -2.47 -13.00
C LEU A 33 5.96 -3.14 -14.21
N SER A 34 5.97 -4.47 -14.30
CA SER A 34 5.20 -5.18 -15.34
C SER A 34 3.70 -4.97 -15.11
N PRO A 35 2.86 -4.80 -16.15
CA PRO A 35 1.40 -4.77 -15.99
C PRO A 35 0.81 -6.07 -15.40
N GLU A 36 1.56 -7.16 -15.43
CA GLU A 36 1.18 -8.47 -14.86
C GLU A 36 1.58 -8.62 -13.39
N ASP A 37 2.46 -7.75 -12.88
CA ASP A 37 2.83 -7.74 -11.46
C ASP A 37 1.69 -7.17 -10.63
N ASN A 38 1.63 -7.52 -9.34
CA ASN A 38 0.58 -7.03 -8.44
C ASN A 38 0.42 -5.49 -8.51
N PRO A 39 -0.83 -4.97 -8.52
CA PRO A 39 -1.10 -3.53 -8.58
C PRO A 39 -0.50 -2.77 -7.39
N VAL A 40 -0.52 -3.41 -6.22
CA VAL A 40 0.01 -2.85 -4.97
C VAL A 40 0.75 -3.96 -4.22
N SER A 41 1.92 -3.63 -3.68
CA SER A 41 2.71 -4.54 -2.87
C SER A 41 3.33 -3.83 -1.68
N VAL A 42 3.66 -4.60 -0.64
CA VAL A 42 4.32 -4.08 0.56
C VAL A 42 5.76 -4.55 0.57
N THR A 43 6.69 -3.63 0.76
CA THR A 43 8.11 -3.93 0.97
C THR A 43 8.57 -3.34 2.29
N ARG A 44 9.47 -4.03 2.99
CA ARG A 44 10.12 -3.48 4.18
C ARG A 44 11.48 -2.93 3.77
N PRO A 45 11.90 -1.75 4.26
CA PRO A 45 13.25 -1.29 4.03
C PRO A 45 14.23 -2.31 4.65
N GLU A 46 14.90 -3.11 3.83
CA GLU A 46 15.88 -4.13 4.24
C GLU A 46 16.99 -3.54 5.13
N PHE A 47 17.30 -2.26 4.92
CA PHE A 47 18.19 -1.47 5.77
C PHE A 47 17.67 -1.34 7.20
N MET A 48 16.39 -1.01 7.39
CA MET A 48 15.78 -0.86 8.72
C MET A 48 15.72 -2.21 9.45
N ARG A 49 15.41 -3.30 8.74
CA ARG A 49 15.47 -4.64 9.35
C ARG A 49 16.88 -4.97 9.83
N ARG A 50 17.90 -4.79 8.98
CA ARG A 50 19.31 -5.03 9.35
C ARG A 50 19.81 -4.10 10.44
N MET A 51 19.40 -2.84 10.43
CA MET A 51 19.73 -1.87 11.47
C MET A 51 19.12 -2.29 12.81
N LYS A 52 17.86 -2.72 12.83
CA LYS A 52 17.16 -3.21 14.04
C LYS A 52 17.81 -4.49 14.57
N GLU A 53 18.19 -5.41 13.69
CA GLU A 53 18.99 -6.60 14.03
C GLU A 53 20.34 -6.17 14.64
N MET A 54 21.10 -5.28 14.01
CA MET A 54 22.39 -4.80 14.54
C MET A 54 22.27 -3.98 15.82
N SER A 55 21.23 -3.17 16.00
CA SER A 55 21.03 -2.37 17.20
C SER A 55 20.66 -3.23 18.40
N SER A 56 19.87 -4.30 18.16
CA SER A 56 19.54 -5.29 19.19
C SER A 56 20.79 -6.02 19.70
N TYR A 57 21.77 -6.26 18.83
CA TYR A 57 23.06 -6.85 19.19
C TYR A 57 24.01 -5.87 19.90
N ASN A 58 24.00 -4.58 19.55
CA ASN A 58 24.91 -3.56 20.11
C ASN A 58 24.32 -2.81 21.33
N GLY A 59 23.12 -3.17 21.80
CA GLY A 59 22.49 -2.57 22.98
C GLY A 59 22.05 -1.11 22.81
N MET A 60 21.97 -0.59 21.59
CA MET A 60 21.43 0.75 21.33
C MET A 60 19.91 0.67 21.15
N ASP A 61 19.18 1.01 22.21
CA ASP A 61 17.71 0.93 22.32
C ASP A 61 16.93 1.87 21.37
N PHE A 62 17.64 2.73 20.62
CA PHE A 62 17.04 3.74 19.76
C PHE A 62 16.33 3.17 18.53
N ALA A 63 16.85 2.10 17.93
CA ALA A 63 16.22 1.48 16.76
C ALA A 63 15.19 0.40 17.12
N ALA A 64 15.19 -0.11 18.35
CA ALA A 64 14.17 -1.05 18.83
C ALA A 64 12.80 -0.37 19.04
N SER A 65 12.80 0.93 19.39
CA SER A 65 11.60 1.73 19.64
C SER A 65 10.98 2.36 18.38
N MET A 66 11.62 2.24 17.21
CA MET A 66 11.04 2.71 15.96
C MET A 66 9.87 1.83 15.51
N PRO A 67 8.73 2.43 15.10
CA PRO A 67 7.60 1.71 14.54
C PRO A 67 8.01 0.91 13.30
N ASP A 68 7.41 -0.25 13.11
CA ASP A 68 7.60 -1.02 11.89
C ASP A 68 6.86 -0.35 10.72
N GLN A 69 7.57 0.58 10.05
CA GLN A 69 7.10 1.20 8.83
C GLN A 69 7.37 0.33 7.61
N TYR A 70 6.51 0.41 6.61
CA TYR A 70 6.67 -0.28 5.33
C TYR A 70 6.49 0.68 4.15
N ASN A 71 7.03 0.30 2.99
CA ASN A 71 6.74 0.97 1.74
C ASN A 71 5.55 0.27 1.09
N LEU A 72 4.53 1.05 0.74
CA LEU A 72 3.46 0.61 -0.13
C LEU A 72 3.84 0.99 -1.56
N VAL A 73 4.22 -0.02 -2.34
CA VAL A 73 4.64 0.14 -3.73
C VAL A 73 3.41 0.06 -4.62
N ILE A 74 3.13 1.13 -5.37
CA ILE A 74 2.03 1.22 -6.33
C ILE A 74 2.61 1.03 -7.73
N ASN A 75 2.15 -0.02 -8.41
CA ASN A 75 2.55 -0.29 -9.78
C ASN A 75 1.80 0.64 -10.74
N THR A 76 2.49 1.67 -11.23
CA THR A 76 1.87 2.66 -12.13
C THR A 76 1.50 2.09 -13.49
N ASN A 77 2.00 0.91 -13.85
CA ASN A 77 1.73 0.24 -15.12
C ASN A 77 0.58 -0.77 -15.05
N HIS A 78 0.03 -1.03 -13.86
CA HIS A 78 -1.06 -1.97 -13.72
C HIS A 78 -2.40 -1.34 -14.15
N PRO A 79 -3.23 -2.01 -14.98
CA PRO A 79 -4.48 -1.44 -15.53
C PRO A 79 -5.51 -1.01 -14.47
N VAL A 80 -5.41 -1.57 -13.26
CA VAL A 80 -6.24 -1.16 -12.11
C VAL A 80 -6.03 0.32 -11.76
N MET A 81 -4.85 0.91 -11.94
CA MET A 81 -4.63 2.33 -11.61
C MET A 81 -5.45 3.25 -12.50
N GLY A 82 -5.48 2.97 -13.81
CA GLY A 82 -6.36 3.68 -14.74
C GLY A 82 -7.85 3.47 -14.42
N SER A 83 -8.22 2.24 -14.04
CA SER A 83 -9.59 1.91 -13.63
C SER A 83 -10.03 2.72 -12.40
N VAL A 84 -9.16 2.85 -11.40
CA VAL A 84 -9.43 3.62 -10.18
C VAL A 84 -9.51 5.12 -10.47
N LEU A 85 -8.64 5.66 -11.33
CA LEU A 85 -8.69 7.07 -11.74
C LEU A 85 -10.02 7.41 -12.44
N GLY A 86 -10.54 6.49 -13.25
CA GLY A 86 -11.79 6.64 -14.00
C GLY A 86 -13.08 6.56 -13.16
N ILE A 87 -13.00 6.20 -11.87
CA ILE A 87 -14.17 6.18 -10.98
C ILE A 87 -14.62 7.62 -10.70
N ALA A 88 -15.89 7.93 -10.95
CA ALA A 88 -16.45 9.25 -10.71
C ALA A 88 -16.79 9.50 -9.23
N ASP A 89 -17.33 8.47 -8.57
CA ASP A 89 -17.72 8.56 -7.15
C ASP A 89 -16.48 8.50 -6.24
N GLU A 90 -16.29 9.54 -5.42
CA GLU A 90 -15.12 9.62 -4.53
C GLU A 90 -15.16 8.52 -3.45
N GLY A 91 -16.34 8.17 -2.95
CA GLY A 91 -16.50 7.12 -1.94
C GLY A 91 -16.13 5.74 -2.48
N GLU A 92 -16.56 5.42 -3.71
CA GLU A 92 -16.16 4.20 -4.39
C GLU A 92 -14.65 4.20 -4.67
N LYS A 93 -14.09 5.33 -5.11
CA LYS A 93 -12.65 5.47 -5.36
C LYS A 93 -11.82 5.18 -4.11
N GLU A 94 -12.16 5.80 -2.97
CA GLU A 94 -11.51 5.54 -1.68
C GLU A 94 -11.69 4.08 -1.24
N SER A 95 -12.88 3.51 -1.44
CA SER A 95 -13.17 2.10 -1.13
C SER A 95 -12.31 1.14 -1.94
N ARG A 96 -12.07 1.40 -3.24
CA ARG A 96 -11.15 0.62 -4.08
C ARG A 96 -9.69 0.75 -3.63
N ILE A 97 -9.25 1.97 -3.31
CA ILE A 97 -7.90 2.21 -2.78
C ILE A 97 -7.69 1.44 -1.48
N LYS A 98 -8.65 1.51 -0.55
CA LYS A 98 -8.60 0.75 0.71
C LYS A 98 -8.54 -0.76 0.47
N GLN A 99 -9.30 -1.25 -0.51
CA GLN A 99 -9.27 -2.66 -0.90
C GLN A 99 -7.88 -3.09 -1.41
N LEU A 100 -7.25 -2.30 -2.26
CA LEU A 100 -5.92 -2.59 -2.79
C LEU A 100 -4.85 -2.58 -1.69
N HIS A 101 -4.93 -1.61 -0.77
CA HIS A 101 -4.06 -1.54 0.40
C HIS A 101 -4.19 -2.78 1.28
N ASP A 102 -5.41 -3.15 1.63
CA ASP A 102 -5.67 -4.31 2.49
C ASP A 102 -5.26 -5.63 1.80
N LEU A 103 -5.42 -5.76 0.49
CA LEU A 103 -4.91 -6.92 -0.28
C LEU A 103 -3.38 -7.01 -0.21
N ALA A 104 -2.67 -5.89 -0.32
CA ALA A 104 -1.22 -5.86 -0.22
C ALA A 104 -0.76 -6.29 1.19
N LEU A 105 -1.43 -5.80 2.24
CA LEU A 105 -1.18 -6.23 3.63
C LEU A 105 -1.51 -7.70 3.84
N LEU A 106 -2.62 -8.18 3.29
CA LEU A 106 -3.02 -9.58 3.38
C LEU A 106 -1.98 -10.51 2.74
N SER A 107 -1.44 -10.14 1.58
CA SER A 107 -0.40 -10.91 0.89
C SER A 107 0.89 -11.08 1.71
N GLN A 108 1.18 -10.12 2.59
CA GLN A 108 2.32 -10.16 3.52
C GLN A 108 1.95 -10.72 4.91
N GLY A 109 0.71 -11.20 5.08
CA GLY A 109 0.21 -11.69 6.37
C GLY A 109 0.15 -10.60 7.45
N MET A 110 0.04 -9.33 7.06
CA MET A 110 0.00 -8.16 7.95
C MET A 110 -1.43 -7.74 8.31
N LEU A 111 -2.43 -8.10 7.50
CA LEU A 111 -3.83 -7.78 7.77
C LEU A 111 -4.44 -8.79 8.77
N LYS A 112 -4.84 -8.33 9.97
CA LYS A 112 -5.29 -9.21 11.07
C LYS A 112 -6.42 -8.58 11.90
N GLY A 113 -7.04 -9.38 12.76
CA GLY A 113 -8.00 -8.92 13.77
C GLY A 113 -9.22 -8.21 13.18
N ASN A 114 -9.54 -7.03 13.73
CA ASN A 114 -10.70 -6.24 13.30
C ASN A 114 -10.54 -5.71 11.86
N ASP A 115 -9.32 -5.38 11.45
CA ASP A 115 -9.05 -4.89 10.08
C ASP A 115 -9.30 -5.97 9.05
N LEU A 116 -8.85 -7.21 9.32
CA LEU A 116 -9.18 -8.36 8.47
C LEU A 116 -10.68 -8.61 8.40
N SER A 117 -11.38 -8.53 9.54
CA SER A 117 -12.83 -8.71 9.58
C SER A 117 -13.57 -7.64 8.77
N THR A 118 -13.10 -6.39 8.83
CA THR A 118 -13.66 -5.26 8.08
C THR A 118 -13.40 -5.41 6.58
N PHE A 119 -12.18 -5.81 6.20
CA PHE A 119 -11.82 -6.14 4.82
C PHE A 119 -12.71 -7.24 4.24
N VAL A 120 -12.92 -8.34 4.96
CA VAL A 120 -13.76 -9.46 4.50
C VAL A 120 -15.20 -9.01 4.29
N LYS A 121 -15.78 -8.27 5.26
CA LYS A 121 -17.15 -7.74 5.13
C LYS A 121 -17.29 -6.82 3.92
N ARG A 122 -16.34 -5.90 3.71
CA ARG A 122 -16.33 -5.01 2.55
C ARG A 122 -16.20 -5.78 1.24
N SER A 123 -15.36 -6.81 1.22
CA SER A 123 -15.16 -7.69 0.05
C SER A 123 -16.45 -8.41 -0.33
N PHE A 124 -17.22 -8.91 0.64
CA PHE A 124 -18.55 -9.47 0.36
C PHE A 124 -19.53 -8.42 -0.17
N GLY A 125 -19.52 -7.21 0.39
CA GLY A 125 -20.34 -6.09 -0.10
C GLY A 125 -20.05 -5.75 -1.57
N MET A 126 -18.76 -5.72 -1.96
CA MET A 126 -18.33 -5.43 -3.33
C MET A 126 -18.69 -6.53 -4.35
N LEU A 127 -18.91 -7.77 -3.91
CA LEU A 127 -19.32 -8.87 -4.80
C LEU A 127 -20.84 -8.94 -4.97
N ALA A 128 -21.60 -8.36 -4.04
CA ALA A 128 -23.05 -8.35 -4.07
C ALA A 128 -23.63 -7.16 -4.86
N SER A 129 -22.80 -6.16 -5.17
CA SER A 129 -23.09 -4.96 -5.96
C SER A 129 -22.72 -5.15 -7.43
#